data_AF-A0A399ZKT8-F1
#
_entry.id   AF-A0A399ZKT8-F1
#
_cell.length_a   1.000
_cell.length_b   1.000
_cell.length_c   1.000
_cell.angle_alpha   90.00
_cell.angle_beta   90.00
_cell.angle_gamma   90.00
#
_symmetry.space_group_name_H-M   'P 1'
#
loop_
_entity.id
_entity.type
_entity.pdbx_description
1 polymer ?
#
loop_
_entity_poly.entity_id
_entity_poly.type
_entity_poly.pdbx_seq_one_letter_code
_entity_poly.pdbx_strand_id
1 'polypeptide(L)'
;MAKVSMIAKGRSGKIQYVEGSLFKKNTCEFYWEFGGAETFAIIWFPKSDAEWDERYPWATGRRMEIVKDMAEQVRKKEAPSSTLKWEEGTVLLVNR
;
A
#
# COMPACT_ATOMS: atom_id res chain seq x y z
N MET A 1 -2.15 10.95 -11.75
CA MET A 1 -1.75 10.79 -10.33
C MET A 1 -2.73 9.83 -9.68
N ALA A 2 -2.25 8.80 -9.01
CA ALA A 2 -3.12 7.82 -8.37
C ALA A 2 -3.66 8.35 -7.05
N LYS A 3 -4.90 7.97 -6.74
CA LYS A 3 -5.55 8.31 -5.47
C LYS A 3 -5.36 7.13 -4.51
N VAL A 4 -4.70 7.40 -3.38
CA VAL A 4 -4.57 6.43 -2.28
C VAL A 4 -5.51 6.79 -1.13
N SER A 5 -6.33 5.84 -0.70
CA SER A 5 -7.23 5.98 0.44
C SER A 5 -7.16 4.76 1.35
N MET A 6 -7.08 4.99 2.66
CA MET A 6 -7.19 3.95 3.68
C MET A 6 -8.65 3.78 4.10
N ILE A 7 -9.16 2.57 3.93
CA ILE A 7 -10.47 2.13 4.39
C ILE A 7 -10.24 1.38 5.70
N ALA A 8 -10.45 2.07 6.82
CA ALA A 8 -10.21 1.52 8.15
C ALA A 8 -11.46 0.85 8.73
N LYS A 9 -11.27 -0.28 9.41
CA LYS A 9 -12.27 -0.90 10.29
C LYS A 9 -11.61 -1.31 11.61
N GLY A 10 -11.46 -0.35 12.52
CA GLY A 10 -10.80 -0.56 13.81
C GLY A 10 -9.28 -0.57 13.67
N ARG A 11 -8.61 -1.64 14.10
CA ARG A 11 -7.14 -1.76 14.08
C ARG A 11 -6.55 -2.29 12.79
N SER A 12 -7.39 -2.59 11.80
CA SER A 12 -6.96 -3.07 10.49
C SER A 12 -7.91 -2.57 9.41
N GLY A 13 -7.54 -2.81 8.16
CA GLY A 13 -8.36 -2.43 7.03
C GLY A 13 -7.70 -2.69 5.69
N LYS A 14 -8.15 -1.94 4.70
CA LYS A 14 -7.61 -1.99 3.34
C LYS A 14 -7.08 -0.63 2.92
N ILE A 15 -6.11 -0.64 2.04
CA ILE A 15 -5.62 0.54 1.32
C ILE A 15 -5.99 0.35 -0.13
N GLN A 16 -6.71 1.31 -0.71
CA GLN A 16 -7.03 1.32 -2.12
C GLN A 16 -6.12 2.31 -2.84
N TYR A 17 -5.38 1.81 -3.83
CA TYR A 17 -4.66 2.61 -4.81
C TYR A 17 -5.47 2.61 -6.09
N VAL A 18 -5.94 3.77 -6.52
CA VAL A 18 -6.80 3.91 -7.69
C VAL A 18 -6.12 4.78 -8.75
N GLU A 19 -5.97 4.24 -9.96
CA GLU A 19 -5.42 4.90 -11.13
C GLU A 19 -6.42 4.83 -12.29
N GLY A 20 -6.38 5.82 -13.20
CA GLY A 20 -7.24 5.86 -14.38
C GLY A 20 -8.16 7.07 -14.44
N SER A 21 -9.09 7.05 -15.39
CA SER A 21 -10.00 8.16 -15.70
C SER A 21 -11.39 7.94 -15.09
N LEU A 22 -12.28 8.92 -15.26
CA LEU A 22 -13.65 8.86 -14.76
C LEU A 22 -14.41 7.61 -15.27
N PHE A 23 -14.08 7.13 -16.47
CA PHE A 23 -14.77 6.05 -17.17
C PHE A 23 -14.06 4.70 -17.08
N LYS A 24 -12.79 4.66 -16.65
CA LYS A 24 -12.05 3.41 -16.41
C LYS A 24 -11.11 3.60 -15.22
N LYS A 25 -11.47 2.95 -14.11
CA LYS A 25 -10.69 2.93 -12.88
C LYS A 25 -10.05 1.56 -12.72
N ASN A 26 -8.74 1.57 -12.50
CA ASN A 26 -8.01 0.40 -12.08
C ASN A 26 -7.65 0.55 -10.60
N THR A 27 -7.80 -0.52 -9.84
CA THR A 27 -7.62 -0.49 -8.38
C THR A 27 -6.68 -1.60 -7.95
N CYS A 28 -5.73 -1.27 -7.08
CA CYS A 28 -5.00 -2.22 -6.25
C CYS A 28 -5.51 -2.11 -4.80
N GLU A 29 -5.63 -3.25 -4.13
CA GLU A 29 -6.07 -3.33 -2.73
C GLU A 29 -5.00 -4.00 -1.88
N PHE A 30 -4.56 -3.31 -0.84
CA PHE A 30 -3.57 -3.80 0.11
C PHE A 30 -4.22 -3.98 1.47
N TYR A 31 -3.81 -5.00 2.21
CA TYR A 31 -4.23 -5.16 3.60
C TYR A 31 -3.29 -4.36 4.51
N TRP A 32 -3.81 -3.79 5.58
CA TRP A 32 -3.01 -3.13 6.60
C TRP A 32 -3.57 -3.38 8.00
N GLU A 33 -2.70 -3.27 9.00
CA GLU A 33 -3.09 -3.21 10.40
C GLU A 33 -2.14 -2.33 11.21
N PHE A 34 -2.60 -1.84 12.35
CA PHE A 34 -1.74 -1.13 13.28
C PHE A 34 -0.65 -2.07 13.77
N GLY A 35 0.59 -1.59 13.70
CA GLY A 35 1.69 -2.28 14.34
C GLY A 35 1.62 -2.13 15.86
N GLY A 36 2.49 -2.88 16.54
CA GLY A 36 2.78 -2.69 17.95
C GLY A 36 4.12 -1.96 18.16
N ALA A 37 4.31 -1.46 19.38
CA ALA A 37 5.53 -0.79 19.83
C ALA A 37 5.96 0.36 18.89
N GLU A 38 7.09 0.22 18.20
CA GLU A 38 7.67 1.24 17.32
C GLU A 38 7.09 1.24 15.89
N THR A 39 6.12 0.36 15.61
CA THR A 39 5.50 0.27 14.27
C THR A 39 4.10 0.87 14.31
N PHE A 40 3.88 1.94 13.53
CA PHE A 40 2.57 2.54 13.34
C PHE A 40 1.65 1.63 12.53
N ALA A 41 2.10 1.16 11.36
CA ALA A 41 1.30 0.29 10.50
C ALA A 41 2.18 -0.73 9.79
N ILE A 42 1.62 -1.91 9.57
CA ILE A 42 2.17 -2.95 8.69
C ILE A 42 1.24 -3.04 7.49
N ILE A 43 1.81 -3.00 6.29
CA ILE A 43 1.06 -3.05 5.03
C ILE A 43 1.56 -4.24 4.22
N TRP A 44 0.65 -5.12 3.80
CA TRP A 44 0.96 -6.31 3.01
C TRP A 44 0.68 -6.11 1.54
N PHE A 45 1.58 -6.62 0.70
CA PHE A 45 1.46 -6.60 -0.76
C PHE A 45 1.95 -7.94 -1.37
N PRO A 46 1.53 -8.27 -2.61
CA PRO A 46 1.97 -9.49 -3.29
C PRO A 46 3.48 -9.68 -3.30
N LYS A 47 3.95 -10.89 -2.96
CA LYS A 47 5.38 -11.15 -2.72
C LYS A 47 6.18 -11.24 -4.02
N SER A 48 5.56 -11.75 -5.07
CA SER A 48 6.18 -11.96 -6.38
C SER A 48 5.51 -11.14 -7.46
N ASP A 49 6.23 -10.92 -8.56
CA ASP A 49 5.66 -10.28 -9.75
C ASP A 49 4.60 -11.17 -10.41
N ALA A 50 4.75 -12.50 -10.37
CA ALA A 50 3.75 -13.42 -10.90
C ALA A 50 2.39 -13.31 -10.18
N GLU A 51 2.40 -13.29 -8.83
CA GLU A 51 1.18 -13.09 -8.02
C GLU A 51 0.55 -11.71 -8.31
N TRP A 52 1.39 -10.69 -8.48
CA TRP A 52 0.94 -9.35 -8.82
C TRP A 52 0.30 -9.27 -10.20
N ASP A 53 0.94 -9.85 -11.21
CA ASP A 53 0.48 -9.81 -12.60
C ASP A 53 -0.83 -10.58 -12.77
N GLU A 54 -1.01 -11.69 -12.04
CA GLU A 54 -2.28 -12.43 -11.99
C GLU A 54 -3.39 -11.59 -11.34
N ARG A 55 -3.09 -10.93 -10.21
CA ARG A 55 -4.08 -10.19 -9.42
C ARG A 55 -4.41 -8.81 -10.02
N TYR A 56 -3.45 -8.16 -10.65
CA TYR A 56 -3.55 -6.83 -11.23
C TYR A 56 -2.97 -6.78 -12.65
N PRO A 57 -3.59 -7.45 -13.65
CA PRO A 57 -3.05 -7.51 -15.02
C PRO A 57 -2.87 -6.15 -15.70
N TRP A 58 -3.58 -5.12 -15.24
CA TRP A 58 -3.44 -3.75 -15.75
C TRP A 58 -2.11 -3.09 -15.32
N ALA A 59 -1.50 -3.60 -14.26
CA ALA A 59 -0.30 -3.05 -13.61
C ALA A 59 0.90 -4.00 -13.74
N THR A 60 0.89 -4.88 -14.74
CA THR A 60 1.98 -5.84 -14.97
C THR A 60 3.33 -5.15 -15.03
N GLY A 61 4.31 -5.69 -14.30
CA GLY A 61 5.66 -5.11 -14.20
C GLY A 61 5.76 -3.80 -13.39
N ARG A 62 4.67 -3.30 -12.80
CA ARG A 62 4.63 -2.07 -11.98
C ARG A 62 4.46 -2.34 -10.48
N ARG A 63 4.66 -3.58 -10.02
CA ARG A 63 4.44 -3.98 -8.62
C ARG A 63 5.12 -3.05 -7.63
N MET A 64 6.46 -2.96 -7.67
CA MET A 64 7.20 -2.16 -6.70
C MET A 64 7.09 -0.66 -6.94
N GLU A 65 6.76 -0.20 -8.15
CA GLU A 65 6.45 1.20 -8.41
C GLU A 65 5.20 1.63 -7.65
N ILE A 66 4.10 0.89 -7.85
CA ILE A 66 2.81 1.20 -7.23
C ILE A 66 2.87 1.00 -5.72
N VAL A 67 3.52 -0.06 -5.23
CA VAL A 67 3.67 -0.30 -3.79
C VAL A 67 4.48 0.82 -3.13
N LYS A 68 5.55 1.32 -3.76
CA LYS A 68 6.32 2.46 -3.23
C LYS A 68 5.51 3.75 -3.20
N ASP A 69 4.80 4.07 -4.27
CA ASP A 69 3.96 5.27 -4.32
C ASP A 69 2.83 5.19 -3.29
N MET A 70 2.18 4.03 -3.18
CA MET A 70 1.16 3.76 -2.16
C MET A 70 1.71 3.98 -0.75
N ALA A 71 2.86 3.37 -0.42
CA ALA A 71 3.46 3.47 0.90
C ALA A 71 3.86 4.91 1.25
N GLU A 72 4.45 5.66 0.30
CA GLU A 72 4.80 7.06 0.50
C GLU A 72 3.57 7.94 0.69
N GLN A 73 2.51 7.74 -0.09
CA GLN A 73 1.27 8.48 0.08
C GLN A 73 0.61 8.19 1.44
N VAL A 74 0.60 6.93 1.88
CA VAL A 74 0.07 6.53 3.18
C VAL A 74 0.88 7.16 4.31
N ARG A 75 2.22 7.04 4.25
CA ARG A 75 3.13 7.66 5.22
C ARG A 75 2.88 9.16 5.34
N LYS A 76 2.82 9.89 4.23
CA LYS A 76 2.61 11.34 4.23
C LYS A 76 1.27 11.76 4.82
N LYS A 77 0.22 10.95 4.65
CA LYS A 77 -1.15 11.26 5.11
C LYS A 77 -1.36 10.89 6.57
N GLU A 78 -0.94 9.69 6.97
CA GLU A 78 -1.33 9.10 8.26
C GLU A 78 -0.22 9.15 9.32
N ALA A 79 1.05 9.06 8.91
CA ALA A 79 2.19 9.05 9.84
C ALA A 79 3.40 9.78 9.26
N PRO A 80 3.33 11.11 9.06
CA PRO A 80 4.34 11.87 8.31
C PRO A 80 5.74 11.88 8.94
N SER A 81 5.83 11.62 10.25
CA SER A 81 7.10 11.50 10.99
C SER A 81 7.73 10.10 10.93
N SER A 82 6.99 9.09 10.47
CA SER A 82 7.49 7.71 10.35
C SER A 82 8.44 7.55 9.16
N THR A 83 9.17 6.44 9.14
CA THR A 83 10.01 5.98 8.04
C THR A 83 9.46 4.67 7.45
N LEU A 84 9.71 4.42 6.16
CA LEU A 84 9.34 3.16 5.51
C LEU A 84 10.45 2.13 5.70
N LYS A 85 10.14 1.04 6.40
CA LYS A 85 11.00 -0.14 6.48
C LYS A 85 10.44 -1.22 5.57
N TRP A 86 11.25 -1.66 4.61
CA TRP A 86 10.86 -2.66 3.61
C TRP A 86 11.27 -4.05 4.03
N GLU A 87 10.33 -4.98 3.95
CA GLU A 87 10.52 -6.41 4.24
C GLU A 87 9.87 -7.24 3.11
N GLU A 88 10.05 -8.56 3.13
CA GLU A 88 9.53 -9.43 2.09
C GLU A 88 7.99 -9.52 2.14
N GLY A 89 7.31 -8.86 1.20
CA GLY A 89 5.85 -8.82 1.12
C GLY A 89 5.19 -7.84 2.08
N THR A 90 5.98 -7.05 2.81
CA THR A 90 5.47 -6.05 3.75
C THR A 90 6.28 -4.75 3.71
N VAL A 91 5.59 -3.65 4.02
CA VAL A 91 6.23 -2.37 4.33
C VAL A 91 5.67 -1.87 5.64
N LEU A 92 6.58 -1.49 6.54
CA LEU A 92 6.26 -1.04 7.88
C LEU A 92 6.48 0.47 7.95
N LEU A 93 5.53 1.18 8.54
CA LEU A 93 5.69 2.58 8.92
C LEU A 93 6.20 2.60 10.36
N VAL A 94 7.49 2.82 10.54
CA VAL A 94 8.14 2.77 11.86
C VAL A 94 8.44 4.17 12.38
N ASN A 95 8.22 4.40 13.67
CA ASN A 95 8.65 5.62 14.34
C ASN A 95 10.18 5.73 14.28
N ARG A 96 10.65 6.97 14.24
CA ARG A 96 12.09 7.28 14.35
C ARG A 96 12.56 7.19 15.79
#